data_AF-A0A7S3B2Q7-F1
#
_entry.id   AF-A0A7S3B2Q7-F1
#
_cell.length_a   1.000
_cell.length_b   1.000
_cell.length_c   1.000
_cell.angle_alpha   90.00
_cell.angle_beta   90.00
_cell.angle_gamma   90.00
#
_symmetry.space_group_name_H-M   'P 1'
#
loop_
_entity.id
_entity.type
_entity.pdbx_description
1 polymer ?
#
loop_
_entity_poly.entity_id
_entity_poly.type
_entity_poly.pdbx_seq_one_letter_code
_entity_poly.pdbx_strand_id
1 'polypeptide(L)'
;MHYRSGLNMIPLIEWYRANPDEHFLLEVSMGAITGQMVNIDADGATSMMWHAAPHVMDFDPHSGDYGLGFFGNALESGAYYVDSPTLGPLCYLCDLESAAADVEASGAVTISPKDGFRAAVFLEPVALYLQAECGTFSTVSIDTTSRTITIHFSADAPCLKLRLRMTKTSEARPGKKFAPTPAAPLVRGAYEIAPAGAGTETTVVVAYSE
;
A
#
# COMPACT_ATOMS: atom_id res chain seq x y z
N MET A 1 -15.58 4.22 14.79
CA MET A 1 -14.26 4.53 15.41
C MET A 1 -14.19 6.03 15.65
N HIS A 2 -13.64 6.53 16.77
CA HIS A 2 -13.49 7.98 16.93
C HIS A 2 -12.44 8.53 15.96
N TYR A 3 -12.72 9.66 15.29
CA TYR A 3 -11.86 10.22 14.23
C TYR A 3 -10.38 10.36 14.63
N ARG A 4 -10.09 10.72 15.89
CA ARG A 4 -8.70 10.85 16.39
C ARG A 4 -7.97 9.52 16.48
N SER A 5 -8.68 8.42 16.69
CA SER A 5 -8.06 7.09 16.76
C SER A 5 -7.45 6.69 15.43
N GLY A 6 -8.01 7.18 14.31
CA GLY A 6 -7.44 6.96 12.98
C GLY A 6 -6.03 7.51 12.85
N LEU A 7 -5.74 8.69 13.42
CA LEU A 7 -4.41 9.31 13.33
C LEU A 7 -3.27 8.45 13.90
N ASN A 8 -3.57 7.48 14.76
CA ASN A 8 -2.56 6.54 15.23
C ASN A 8 -1.96 5.70 14.11
N MET A 9 -2.63 5.55 12.95
CA MET A 9 -2.07 4.82 11.82
C MET A 9 -0.72 5.37 11.37
N ILE A 10 -0.54 6.71 11.39
CA ILE A 10 0.68 7.39 10.90
C ILE A 10 1.94 6.90 11.63
N PRO A 11 2.10 7.14 12.95
CA PRO A 11 3.32 6.73 13.63
C PRO A 11 3.48 5.20 13.64
N LEU A 12 2.39 4.43 13.69
CA LEU A 12 2.46 2.98 13.78
C LEU A 12 2.96 2.36 12.47
N ILE A 13 2.42 2.79 11.32
CA ILE A 13 2.79 2.21 10.03
C ILE A 13 4.13 2.76 9.51
N GLU A 14 4.46 4.01 9.80
CA GLU A 14 5.80 4.56 9.53
C GLU A 14 6.87 3.79 10.33
N TRP A 15 6.61 3.54 11.62
CA TRP A 15 7.52 2.76 12.45
C TRP A 15 7.65 1.32 11.97
N TYR A 16 6.54 0.66 11.62
CA TYR A 16 6.56 -0.70 11.06
C TYR A 16 7.40 -0.77 9.78
N ARG A 17 7.23 0.18 8.85
CA ARG A 17 8.04 0.22 7.63
C ARG A 17 9.54 0.33 7.92
N ALA A 18 9.94 1.04 8.96
CA ALA A 18 11.34 1.13 9.40
C ALA A 18 11.80 -0.12 10.19
N ASN A 19 10.89 -0.79 10.88
CA ASN A 19 11.14 -1.93 11.77
C ASN A 19 10.17 -3.09 11.43
N PRO A 20 10.38 -3.80 10.30
CA PRO A 20 9.40 -4.75 9.75
C PRO A 20 9.16 -6.00 10.61
N ASP A 21 9.93 -6.20 11.68
CA ASP A 21 9.72 -7.29 12.65
C ASP A 21 8.57 -6.98 13.64
N GLU A 22 8.14 -5.71 13.75
CA GLU A 22 7.08 -5.26 14.67
C GLU A 22 5.67 -5.48 14.10
N HIS A 23 5.33 -6.72 13.74
CA HIS A 23 4.07 -7.08 13.08
C HIS A 23 2.81 -6.61 13.82
N PHE A 24 2.86 -6.53 15.15
CA PHE A 24 1.76 -6.00 15.95
C PHE A 24 1.39 -4.56 15.53
N LEU A 25 2.38 -3.72 15.22
CA LEU A 25 2.12 -2.33 14.82
C LEU A 25 1.47 -2.26 13.43
N LEU A 26 1.82 -3.17 12.53
CA LEU A 26 1.11 -3.33 11.25
C LEU A 26 -0.37 -3.66 11.51
N GLU A 27 -0.67 -4.67 12.30
CA GLU A 27 -2.06 -5.10 12.56
C GLU A 27 -2.89 -3.97 13.19
N VAL A 28 -2.35 -3.29 14.20
CA VAL A 28 -3.04 -2.16 14.86
C VAL A 28 -3.24 -1.01 13.88
N SER A 29 -2.25 -0.69 13.04
CA SER A 29 -2.38 0.35 12.03
C SER A 29 -3.45 0.03 10.99
N MET A 30 -3.61 -1.24 10.59
CA MET A 30 -4.65 -1.67 9.66
C MET A 30 -6.04 -1.49 10.25
N GLY A 31 -6.20 -1.75 11.55
CA GLY A 31 -7.42 -1.42 12.29
C GLY A 31 -7.72 0.08 12.28
N ALA A 32 -6.71 0.95 12.38
CA ALA A 32 -6.90 2.40 12.30
C ALA A 32 -7.23 2.88 10.87
N ILE A 33 -6.55 2.35 9.85
CA ILE A 33 -6.77 2.69 8.43
C ILE A 33 -8.19 2.29 8.02
N THR A 34 -8.56 1.02 8.21
CA THR A 34 -9.88 0.48 7.84
C THR A 34 -10.98 1.01 8.75
N GLY A 35 -10.70 1.15 10.04
CA GLY A 35 -11.63 1.69 11.02
C GLY A 35 -12.03 3.14 10.74
N GLN A 36 -11.20 3.92 10.03
CA GLN A 36 -11.58 5.28 9.61
C GLN A 36 -12.65 5.28 8.51
N MET A 37 -12.72 4.21 7.72
CA MET A 37 -13.71 4.07 6.64
C MET A 37 -15.10 3.74 7.17
N VAL A 38 -15.22 3.15 8.38
CA VAL A 38 -16.53 2.81 8.98
C VAL A 38 -17.34 4.03 9.42
N ASN A 39 -16.74 5.22 9.36
CA ASN A 39 -17.37 6.48 9.69
C ASN A 39 -17.99 7.17 8.45
N ILE A 40 -17.98 6.48 7.30
CA ILE A 40 -18.67 6.89 6.07
C ILE A 40 -19.88 5.98 5.92
N ASP A 41 -21.06 6.56 5.79
CA ASP A 41 -22.29 5.80 5.57
C ASP A 41 -22.46 5.36 4.09
N ALA A 42 -23.56 4.65 3.81
CA ALA A 42 -23.83 4.13 2.47
C ALA A 42 -24.13 5.23 1.43
N ASP A 43 -24.55 6.42 1.86
CA ASP A 43 -24.80 7.59 1.01
C ASP A 43 -23.52 8.44 0.82
N GLY A 44 -22.43 8.08 1.50
CA GLY A 44 -21.16 8.78 1.46
C GLY A 44 -21.06 9.93 2.46
N ALA A 45 -22.05 10.10 3.36
CA ALA A 45 -21.98 11.10 4.41
C ALA A 45 -21.00 10.65 5.49
N THR A 46 -20.22 11.61 5.98
CA THR A 46 -19.18 11.34 6.97
C THR A 46 -19.68 11.63 8.37
N SER A 47 -19.09 10.96 9.36
CA SER A 47 -19.41 11.10 10.77
C SER A 47 -18.13 11.17 11.61
N MET A 48 -18.21 11.83 12.76
CA MET A 48 -17.13 11.87 13.74
C MET A 48 -16.77 10.48 14.26
N MET A 49 -17.77 9.60 14.39
CA MET A 49 -17.58 8.20 14.75
C MET A 49 -18.82 7.34 14.52
N TRP A 50 -18.60 6.07 14.18
CA TRP A 50 -19.57 5.01 14.48
C TRP A 50 -19.57 4.69 15.99
N HIS A 51 -20.70 4.88 16.67
CA HIS A 51 -20.92 4.54 18.07
C HIS A 51 -21.19 3.04 18.23
N ALA A 52 -20.16 2.27 18.58
CA ALA A 52 -20.27 0.81 18.72
C ALA A 52 -20.91 0.32 20.04
N ALA A 53 -21.42 1.23 20.89
CA ALA A 53 -22.13 0.83 22.10
C ALA A 53 -23.43 0.09 21.71
N PRO A 54 -23.74 -1.10 22.28
CA PRO A 54 -24.85 -1.93 21.80
C PRO A 54 -26.23 -1.26 21.78
N HIS A 55 -26.44 -0.24 22.61
CA HIS A 55 -27.70 0.51 22.71
C HIS A 55 -27.74 1.76 21.81
N VAL A 56 -26.65 2.08 21.11
CA VAL A 56 -26.56 3.22 20.16
C VAL A 56 -26.48 2.67 18.74
N MET A 57 -25.37 1.98 18.40
CA MET A 57 -25.14 1.38 17.07
C MET A 57 -25.52 2.33 15.92
N ASP A 58 -25.05 3.57 16.00
CA ASP A 58 -25.41 4.65 15.08
C ASP A 58 -24.20 5.55 14.77
N PHE A 59 -24.29 6.29 13.68
CA PHE A 59 -23.33 7.34 13.36
C PHE A 59 -23.50 8.52 14.31
N ASP A 60 -22.38 9.15 14.67
CA ASP A 60 -22.42 10.46 15.27
C ASP A 60 -23.08 11.44 14.29
N PRO A 61 -24.08 12.24 14.73
CA PRO A 61 -24.81 13.15 13.85
C PRO A 61 -23.95 14.32 13.36
N HIS A 62 -22.73 14.48 13.88
CA HIS A 62 -21.77 15.49 13.44
C HIS A 62 -20.67 14.88 12.59
N SER A 63 -20.09 15.70 11.70
CA SER A 63 -19.01 15.31 10.78
C SER A 63 -17.78 16.22 10.85
N GLY A 64 -17.84 17.30 11.64
CA GLY A 64 -16.92 18.45 11.54
C GLY A 64 -15.43 18.14 11.61
N ASP A 65 -15.01 17.20 12.45
CA ASP A 65 -13.60 16.82 12.62
C ASP A 65 -13.22 15.50 11.90
N TYR A 66 -14.14 14.88 11.14
CA TYR A 66 -13.86 13.63 10.41
C TYR A 66 -12.63 13.77 9.51
N GLY A 67 -12.46 14.94 8.88
CA GLY A 67 -11.36 15.23 7.97
C GLY A 67 -9.97 15.02 8.58
N LEU A 68 -9.80 15.20 9.90
CA LEU A 68 -8.53 14.94 10.57
C LEU A 68 -8.17 13.45 10.55
N GLY A 69 -9.14 12.58 10.86
CA GLY A 69 -8.91 11.14 10.79
C GLY A 69 -8.73 10.67 9.34
N PHE A 70 -9.52 11.22 8.42
CA PHE A 70 -9.42 10.91 7.00
C PHE A 70 -8.09 11.35 6.38
N PHE A 71 -7.49 12.45 6.86
CA PHE A 71 -6.14 12.84 6.47
C PHE A 71 -5.12 11.74 6.73
N GLY A 72 -5.16 11.08 7.90
CA GLY A 72 -4.30 9.92 8.17
C GLY A 72 -4.52 8.79 7.18
N ASN A 73 -5.80 8.48 6.88
CA ASN A 73 -6.14 7.44 5.91
C ASN A 73 -5.61 7.79 4.50
N ALA A 74 -5.79 9.03 4.05
CA ALA A 74 -5.32 9.49 2.75
C ALA A 74 -3.78 9.52 2.64
N LEU A 75 -3.09 9.75 3.76
CA LEU A 75 -1.63 9.77 3.81
C LEU A 75 -1.03 8.36 3.80
N GLU A 76 -1.64 7.43 4.55
CA GLU A 76 -1.00 6.14 4.89
C GLU A 76 -1.64 4.92 4.25
N SER A 77 -2.77 5.08 3.55
CA SER A 77 -3.39 3.98 2.81
C SER A 77 -2.43 3.44 1.76
N GLY A 78 -2.29 2.13 1.77
CA GLY A 78 -1.48 1.38 0.82
C GLY A 78 -1.62 -0.11 1.10
N ALA A 79 -1.30 -0.94 0.11
CA ALA A 79 -1.26 -2.38 0.26
C ALA A 79 0.06 -2.83 0.89
N TYR A 80 0.02 -3.84 1.75
CA TYR A 80 1.21 -4.38 2.42
C TYR A 80 1.29 -5.88 2.16
N TYR A 81 2.35 -6.28 1.46
CA TYR A 81 2.74 -7.69 1.36
C TYR A 81 3.74 -8.00 2.46
N VAL A 82 3.45 -9.05 3.24
CA VAL A 82 4.24 -9.48 4.39
C VAL A 82 4.47 -10.98 4.32
N ASP A 83 5.71 -11.42 4.50
CA ASP A 83 6.01 -12.84 4.67
C ASP A 83 6.16 -13.15 6.16
N SER A 84 5.07 -13.62 6.77
CA SER A 84 5.03 -13.90 8.20
C SER A 84 5.75 -15.20 8.53
N PRO A 85 6.64 -15.24 9.55
CA PRO A 85 7.30 -16.48 9.95
C PRO A 85 6.33 -17.53 10.52
N THR A 86 5.12 -17.13 10.93
CA THR A 86 4.11 -18.02 11.52
C THR A 86 2.95 -18.34 10.60
N LEU A 87 2.56 -17.40 9.73
CA LEU A 87 1.38 -17.49 8.88
C LEU A 87 1.72 -17.58 7.39
N GLY A 88 2.99 -17.41 7.02
CA GLY A 88 3.44 -17.33 5.65
C GLY A 88 3.01 -16.03 4.95
N PRO A 89 2.84 -16.05 3.62
CA PRO A 89 2.43 -14.89 2.83
C PRO A 89 1.09 -14.29 3.29
N LEU A 90 1.10 -13.01 3.63
CA LEU A 90 -0.07 -12.22 4.01
C LEU A 90 -0.17 -10.94 3.16
N CYS A 91 -1.41 -10.50 2.98
CA CYS A 91 -1.76 -9.25 2.31
C CYS A 91 -2.66 -8.43 3.20
N TYR A 92 -2.33 -7.16 3.41
CA TYR A 92 -3.22 -6.19 4.04
C TYR A 92 -3.62 -5.15 3.01
N LEU A 93 -4.93 -4.89 2.91
CA LEU A 93 -5.53 -3.98 1.91
C LEU A 93 -5.23 -4.38 0.46
N CYS A 94 -5.08 -5.68 0.22
CA CYS A 94 -4.84 -6.26 -1.09
C CYS A 94 -5.33 -7.72 -1.14
N ASP A 95 -5.52 -8.22 -2.36
CA ASP A 95 -5.71 -9.64 -2.61
C ASP A 95 -4.38 -10.30 -2.99
N LEU A 96 -4.16 -11.54 -2.54
CA LEU A 96 -3.11 -12.41 -3.07
C LEU A 96 -3.65 -13.17 -4.28
N GLU A 97 -2.95 -13.08 -5.40
CA GLU A 97 -3.38 -13.76 -6.64
C GLU A 97 -2.81 -15.18 -6.77
N SER A 98 -1.76 -15.51 -6.03
CA SER A 98 -1.17 -16.85 -5.98
C SER A 98 -1.60 -17.60 -4.73
N ALA A 99 -1.89 -18.90 -4.86
CA ALA A 99 -2.04 -19.78 -3.71
C ALA A 99 -0.67 -20.03 -3.06
N ALA A 100 -0.62 -20.24 -1.75
CA ALA A 100 0.65 -20.42 -1.01
C ALA A 100 1.56 -21.52 -1.61
N ALA A 101 0.99 -22.59 -2.16
CA ALA A 101 1.74 -23.66 -2.82
C ALA A 101 2.45 -23.21 -4.11
N ASP A 102 1.87 -22.25 -4.85
CA ASP A 102 2.46 -21.72 -6.09
C ASP A 102 3.59 -20.71 -5.79
N VAL A 103 3.54 -20.07 -4.62
CA VAL A 103 4.59 -19.16 -4.12
C VAL A 103 5.86 -19.93 -3.79
N GLU A 104 5.76 -21.05 -3.08
CA GLU A 104 6.92 -21.88 -2.75
C GLU A 104 7.61 -22.46 -4.00
N ALA A 105 6.85 -22.74 -5.05
CA ALA A 105 7.37 -23.31 -6.29
C ALA A 105 8.02 -22.27 -7.22
N SER A 106 7.52 -21.02 -7.24
CA SER A 106 7.96 -19.98 -8.18
C SER A 106 8.87 -18.92 -7.57
N GLY A 107 8.83 -18.73 -6.25
CA GLY A 107 9.49 -17.61 -5.57
C GLY A 107 8.84 -16.24 -5.86
N ALA A 108 7.71 -16.22 -6.57
CA ALA A 108 7.01 -15.02 -7.00
C ALA A 108 5.64 -14.88 -6.31
N VAL A 109 5.35 -13.68 -5.81
CA VAL A 109 4.05 -13.34 -5.22
C VAL A 109 3.48 -12.13 -5.93
N THR A 110 2.22 -12.23 -6.36
CA THR A 110 1.47 -11.12 -6.95
C THR A 110 0.38 -10.66 -6.00
N ILE A 111 0.34 -9.36 -5.76
CA ILE A 111 -0.70 -8.69 -4.98
C ILE A 111 -1.49 -7.72 -5.84
N SER A 112 -2.77 -7.59 -5.51
CA SER A 112 -3.73 -6.70 -6.15
C SER A 112 -4.21 -5.67 -5.11
N PRO A 113 -3.71 -4.42 -5.09
CA PRO A 113 -4.12 -3.41 -4.11
C PRO A 113 -5.62 -3.13 -4.14
N LYS A 114 -6.25 -3.14 -2.96
CA LYS A 114 -7.70 -2.90 -2.75
C LYS A 114 -7.97 -1.72 -1.80
N ASP A 115 -6.94 -1.01 -1.36
CA ASP A 115 -7.10 0.23 -0.61
C ASP A 115 -7.79 1.32 -1.47
N GLY A 116 -8.26 2.39 -0.81
CA GLY A 116 -9.04 3.45 -1.46
C GLY A 116 -8.28 4.24 -2.52
N PHE A 117 -6.95 4.21 -2.52
CA PHE A 117 -6.10 5.00 -3.41
C PHE A 117 -5.33 4.15 -4.42
N ARG A 118 -4.98 2.90 -4.08
CA ARG A 118 -4.13 2.00 -4.89
C ARG A 118 -2.84 2.66 -5.36
N ALA A 119 -2.33 3.61 -4.58
CA ALA A 119 -1.20 4.45 -4.93
C ALA A 119 0.07 4.13 -4.12
N ALA A 120 -0.01 3.22 -3.16
CA ALA A 120 1.13 2.81 -2.36
C ALA A 120 1.14 1.30 -2.11
N VAL A 121 2.33 0.71 -2.16
CA VAL A 121 2.57 -0.70 -1.85
C VAL A 121 3.83 -0.83 -1.02
N PHE A 122 3.77 -1.57 0.08
CA PHE A 122 4.94 -1.98 0.84
C PHE A 122 5.24 -3.45 0.61
N LEU A 123 6.49 -3.74 0.27
CA LEU A 123 7.02 -5.09 0.09
C LEU A 123 7.98 -5.39 1.23
N GLU A 124 7.49 -6.09 2.24
CA GLU A 124 8.22 -6.39 3.47
C GLU A 124 9.50 -7.19 3.26
N PRO A 125 9.57 -8.24 2.39
CA PRO A 125 10.79 -9.06 2.27
C PRO A 125 12.03 -8.29 1.83
N VAL A 126 11.83 -7.13 1.21
CA VAL A 126 12.89 -6.21 0.78
C VAL A 126 12.74 -4.81 1.39
N ALA A 127 11.87 -4.64 2.39
CA ALA A 127 11.50 -3.37 3.03
C ALA A 127 11.41 -2.18 2.05
N LEU A 128 10.69 -2.38 0.95
CA LEU A 128 10.57 -1.38 -0.11
C LEU A 128 9.17 -0.78 -0.10
N TYR A 129 9.10 0.53 0.05
CA TYR A 129 7.86 1.29 -0.10
C TYR A 129 7.79 1.93 -1.49
N LEU A 130 6.81 1.48 -2.27
CA LEU A 130 6.47 1.96 -3.59
C LEU A 130 5.35 2.99 -3.46
N GLN A 131 5.52 4.14 -4.11
CA GLN A 131 4.49 5.17 -4.16
C GLN A 131 4.32 5.69 -5.59
N ALA A 132 3.09 5.65 -6.07
CA ALA A 132 2.68 6.33 -7.30
C ALA A 132 2.34 7.79 -6.97
N GLU A 133 3.27 8.72 -7.24
CA GLU A 133 2.97 10.15 -7.18
C GLU A 133 2.02 10.56 -8.32
N CYS A 134 1.96 9.75 -9.38
CA CYS A 134 0.88 9.76 -10.35
C CYS A 134 0.65 8.38 -10.97
N GLY A 135 -0.63 8.02 -11.12
CA GLY A 135 -1.09 6.70 -11.52
C GLY A 135 -1.57 5.88 -10.32
N THR A 136 -2.15 4.72 -10.60
CA THR A 136 -2.51 3.72 -9.58
C THR A 136 -1.96 2.37 -9.98
N PHE A 137 -1.68 1.52 -9.01
CA PHE A 137 -1.26 0.14 -9.24
C PHE A 137 -2.48 -0.74 -9.50
N SER A 138 -2.43 -1.55 -10.55
CA SER A 138 -3.36 -2.67 -10.76
C SER A 138 -2.85 -3.90 -10.00
N THR A 139 -1.60 -4.30 -10.27
CA THR A 139 -0.92 -5.40 -9.57
C THR A 139 0.55 -5.07 -9.31
N VAL A 140 1.10 -5.70 -8.27
CA VAL A 140 2.54 -5.69 -7.99
C VAL A 140 2.99 -7.11 -7.69
N SER A 141 4.00 -7.57 -8.41
CA SER A 141 4.61 -8.87 -8.22
C SER A 141 6.04 -8.72 -7.71
N ILE A 142 6.43 -9.49 -6.70
CA ILE A 142 7.81 -9.59 -6.24
C ILE A 142 8.31 -11.02 -6.46
N ASP A 143 9.46 -11.15 -7.11
CA ASP A 143 10.20 -12.40 -7.25
C ASP A 143 11.56 -12.23 -6.58
N THR A 144 11.72 -12.88 -5.42
CA THR A 144 12.93 -12.78 -4.61
C THR A 144 14.09 -13.60 -5.18
N THR A 145 13.79 -14.60 -6.02
CA THR A 145 14.77 -15.46 -6.67
C THR A 145 15.44 -14.73 -7.84
N SER A 146 14.63 -14.14 -8.74
CA SER A 146 15.15 -13.33 -9.85
C SER A 146 15.54 -11.91 -9.46
N ARG A 147 15.19 -11.49 -8.23
CA ARG A 147 15.42 -10.14 -7.69
C ARG A 147 14.76 -9.06 -8.55
N THR A 148 13.52 -9.33 -8.91
CA THR A 148 12.71 -8.43 -9.73
C THR A 148 11.38 -8.13 -9.06
N ILE A 149 10.90 -6.91 -9.29
CA ILE A 149 9.56 -6.47 -8.91
C ILE A 149 8.87 -6.01 -10.18
N THR A 150 7.75 -6.62 -10.53
CA THR A 150 6.95 -6.23 -11.69
C THR A 150 5.76 -5.42 -11.21
N ILE A 151 5.65 -4.19 -11.69
CA ILE A 151 4.60 -3.25 -11.30
C ILE A 151 3.73 -3.02 -12.53
N HIS A 152 2.44 -3.27 -12.39
CA HIS A 152 1.45 -2.89 -13.38
C HIS A 152 0.74 -1.62 -12.89
N PHE A 153 0.87 -0.54 -13.66
CA PHE A 153 0.04 0.64 -13.48
C PHE A 153 -1.25 0.48 -14.25
N SER A 154 -2.37 0.84 -13.62
CA SER A 154 -3.68 0.89 -14.27
C SER A 154 -3.65 1.78 -15.52
N ALA A 155 -4.47 1.41 -16.50
CA ALA A 155 -4.65 2.20 -17.71
C ALA A 155 -5.17 3.61 -17.42
N ASP A 156 -4.98 4.52 -18.38
CA ASP A 156 -5.61 5.84 -18.41
C ASP A 156 -5.36 6.72 -17.18
N ALA A 157 -4.14 6.64 -16.61
CA ALA A 157 -3.72 7.54 -15.56
C ALA A 157 -3.90 9.02 -16.00
N PRO A 158 -4.37 9.92 -15.11
CA PRO A 158 -4.70 11.30 -15.47
C PRO A 158 -3.49 12.20 -15.72
N CYS A 159 -2.30 11.63 -15.97
CA CYS A 159 -1.05 12.35 -16.15
C CYS A 159 -0.29 11.88 -17.40
N LEU A 160 0.50 12.80 -17.94
CA LEU A 160 1.34 12.55 -19.12
C LEU A 160 2.47 11.55 -18.85
N LYS A 161 2.91 11.44 -17.59
CA LYS A 161 3.97 10.55 -17.14
C LYS A 161 3.58 9.97 -15.79
N LEU A 162 3.70 8.65 -15.68
CA LEU A 162 3.61 7.97 -14.40
C LEU A 162 4.82 8.34 -13.55
N ARG A 163 4.64 8.40 -12.23
CA ARG A 163 5.71 8.78 -11.30
C ARG A 163 5.82 7.76 -10.19
N LEU A 164 6.88 6.97 -10.21
CA LEU A 164 7.16 5.93 -9.22
C LEU A 164 8.27 6.37 -8.27
N ARG A 165 7.92 6.63 -7.02
CA ARG A 165 8.88 6.79 -5.93
C ARG A 165 9.11 5.43 -5.27
N MET A 166 10.38 5.16 -4.98
CA MET A 166 10.80 3.93 -4.32
C MET A 166 11.66 4.30 -3.12
N THR A 167 11.25 3.90 -1.93
CA THR A 167 11.95 4.20 -0.69
C THR A 167 12.26 2.90 0.03
N LYS A 168 13.55 2.61 0.18
CA LYS A 168 14.04 1.55 1.06
C LYS A 168 13.91 2.05 2.49
N THR A 169 13.03 1.43 3.27
CA THR A 169 12.65 1.95 4.59
C THR A 169 13.45 1.32 5.73
N SER A 170 14.03 0.13 5.51
CA SER A 170 14.83 -0.56 6.51
C SER A 170 16.00 -1.33 5.89
N GLU A 171 17.17 -1.28 6.53
CA GLU A 171 18.34 -2.10 6.19
C GLU A 171 18.27 -3.51 6.79
N ALA A 172 17.27 -3.79 7.66
CA ALA A 172 17.05 -5.12 8.26
C ALA A 172 16.56 -6.17 7.25
N ARG A 173 16.27 -5.77 6.01
CA ARG A 173 15.86 -6.63 4.90
C ARG A 173 16.83 -6.47 3.72
N PRO A 174 17.07 -7.51 2.90
CA PRO A 174 17.93 -7.40 1.73
C PRO A 174 17.38 -6.42 0.68
N GLY A 175 18.19 -6.13 -0.34
CA GLY A 175 17.75 -5.33 -1.48
C GLY A 175 18.33 -3.92 -1.49
N LYS A 176 19.04 -3.57 -2.56
CA LYS A 176 19.67 -2.26 -2.79
C LYS A 176 19.57 -1.88 -4.26
N LYS A 177 19.78 -0.59 -4.55
CA LYS A 177 19.87 -0.03 -5.91
C LYS A 177 18.65 -0.36 -6.79
N PHE A 178 17.45 -0.25 -6.23
CA PHE A 178 16.19 -0.43 -6.96
C PHE A 178 16.11 0.54 -8.15
N ALA A 179 16.01 -0.01 -9.36
CA ALA A 179 15.94 0.78 -10.58
C ALA A 179 14.99 0.13 -11.62
N PRO A 180 14.18 0.94 -12.32
CA PRO A 180 13.33 0.44 -13.39
C PRO A 180 14.14 0.00 -14.61
N THR A 181 13.62 -1.00 -15.31
CA THR A 181 14.12 -1.58 -16.55
C THR A 181 12.98 -1.56 -17.58
N PRO A 182 13.13 -0.86 -18.72
CA PRO A 182 14.28 -0.04 -19.12
C PRO A 182 14.49 1.17 -18.19
N ALA A 183 15.71 1.71 -18.20
CA ALA A 183 16.06 2.84 -17.34
C ALA A 183 15.14 4.05 -17.59
N ALA A 184 14.62 4.62 -16.51
CA ALA A 184 13.79 5.81 -16.52
C ALA A 184 14.51 6.98 -15.83
N PRO A 185 14.27 8.24 -16.23
CA PRO A 185 14.88 9.39 -15.58
C PRO A 185 14.32 9.56 -14.15
N LEU A 186 15.22 9.75 -13.19
CA LEU A 186 14.89 10.07 -11.80
C LEU A 186 14.73 11.59 -11.66
N VAL A 187 13.51 12.07 -11.43
CA VAL A 187 13.20 13.50 -11.35
C VAL A 187 12.54 13.79 -10.01
N ARG A 188 13.20 14.60 -9.17
CA ARG A 188 12.70 15.01 -7.84
C ARG A 188 12.36 13.83 -6.90
N GLY A 189 13.12 12.73 -7.00
CA GLY A 189 12.97 11.56 -6.13
C GLY A 189 11.94 10.52 -6.59
N ALA A 190 11.36 10.67 -7.79
CA ALA A 190 10.54 9.64 -8.42
C ALA A 190 10.98 9.41 -9.87
N TYR A 191 10.88 8.16 -10.34
CA TYR A 191 11.14 7.78 -11.72
C TYR A 191 9.96 8.18 -12.59
N GLU A 192 10.23 8.87 -13.70
CA GLU A 192 9.22 9.22 -14.69
C GLU A 192 9.12 8.14 -15.76
N ILE A 193 7.97 7.47 -15.80
CA ILE A 193 7.70 6.37 -16.73
C ILE A 193 6.70 6.82 -17.79
N ALA A 194 7.00 6.51 -19.05
CA ALA A 194 6.08 6.76 -20.16
C ALA A 194 4.92 5.73 -20.12
N PRO A 195 3.66 6.17 -20.17
CA PRO A 195 2.52 5.26 -20.27
C PRO A 195 2.55 4.45 -21.58
N ALA A 196 2.06 3.20 -21.55
CA ALA A 196 2.03 2.31 -22.71
C ALA A 196 1.07 2.77 -23.83
N GLY A 197 0.03 3.53 -23.48
CA GLY A 197 -0.98 4.06 -24.41
C GLY A 197 -2.37 4.13 -23.77
N ALA A 198 -3.32 4.76 -24.45
CA ALA A 198 -4.71 4.83 -23.97
C ALA A 198 -5.33 3.43 -23.84
N GLY A 199 -6.09 3.19 -22.78
CA GLY A 199 -6.74 1.92 -22.47
C GLY A 199 -5.78 0.76 -22.14
N THR A 200 -4.47 1.02 -22.00
CA THR A 200 -3.45 -0.02 -21.81
C THR A 200 -2.72 0.17 -20.49
N GLU A 201 -2.62 -0.90 -19.70
CA GLU A 201 -1.79 -0.90 -18.50
C GLU A 201 -0.31 -0.72 -18.83
N THR A 202 0.42 -0.05 -17.95
CA THR A 202 1.86 0.16 -18.12
C THR A 202 2.64 -0.76 -17.19
N THR A 203 3.40 -1.68 -17.77
CA THR A 203 4.27 -2.59 -17.01
C THR A 203 5.65 -1.98 -16.79
N VAL A 204 6.13 -2.03 -15.55
CA VAL A 204 7.46 -1.57 -15.15
C VAL A 204 8.15 -2.68 -14.37
N VAL A 205 9.29 -3.14 -14.86
CA VAL A 205 10.12 -4.10 -14.12
C VAL A 205 11.17 -3.33 -13.34
N VAL A 206 11.29 -3.58 -12.04
CA VAL A 206 12.31 -3.01 -11.18
C VAL A 206 13.27 -4.12 -10.79
N ALA A 207 14.55 -3.96 -11.12
CA ALA A 207 15.59 -4.88 -10.68
C ALA A 207 16.28 -4.31 -9.43
N TYR A 208 16.80 -5.20 -8.58
CA TYR A 208 17.58 -4.82 -7.41
C TYR A 208 18.75 -5.77 -7.16
N SER A 209 19.77 -5.28 -6.46
CA SER A 209 20.88 -6.09 -5.97
C SER A 209 20.64 -6.50 -4.52
N GLU A 210 21.41 -7.47 -4.01
CA GLU A 210 21.51 -7.65 -2.55
C GLU A 210 22.10 -6.41 -1.86
#